data_AF-A0A317CLT1-F1
#
_entry.id   AF-A0A317CLT1-F1
#
_cell.length_a   1.000
_cell.length_b   1.000
_cell.length_c   1.000
_cell.angle_alpha   90.00
_cell.angle_beta   90.00
_cell.angle_gamma   90.00
#
_symmetry.space_group_name_H-M   'P 1'
#
loop_
_entity.id
_entity.type
_entity.pdbx_description
1 polymer ?
#
loop_
_entity_poly.entity_id
_entity_poly.type
_entity_poly.pdbx_seq_one_letter_code
_entity_poly.pdbx_strand_id
1 'polypeptide(L)'
;MNKFSRIIAGVAVAALVSGYNYFFSEESGSTQANSGKSSPNLESGKGPSLENQSALLSKIRSAKENTHSRFWMSAEGTVVKNLKDDLKGSQHQKFLIKLASDVTLLVAHNIDLAPRAPVSVGDKIKIRGRYEWNNRGGVLHWTHHDSKGKIEGGWIYADNKFYK
;
A
#
# COMPACT_ATOMS: atom_id res chain seq x y z
N MET A 1 -33.07 -49.88 -25.25
CA MET A 1 -32.76 -49.13 -26.49
C MET A 1 -32.79 -47.65 -26.12
N ASN A 2 -31.77 -46.79 -26.15
CA ASN A 2 -30.36 -46.77 -26.57
C ASN A 2 -29.63 -45.89 -25.52
N LYS A 3 -28.66 -46.37 -24.75
CA LYS A 3 -27.20 -46.28 -24.97
C LYS A 3 -26.71 -45.00 -25.67
N PHE A 4 -26.20 -44.03 -24.90
CA PHE A 4 -24.95 -43.33 -25.21
C PHE A 4 -24.17 -43.05 -23.92
N SER A 5 -22.90 -43.41 -23.97
CA SER A 5 -21.95 -43.45 -22.87
C SER A 5 -20.95 -42.28 -22.92
N ARG A 6 -20.27 -42.09 -21.77
CA ARG A 6 -18.96 -41.41 -21.55
C ARG A 6 -19.03 -39.88 -21.48
N ILE A 7 -18.27 -39.15 -20.65
CA ILE A 7 -16.93 -39.34 -20.06
C ILE A 7 -16.86 -38.65 -18.67
N ILE A 8 -16.14 -39.26 -17.72
CA ILE A 8 -15.69 -38.63 -16.46
C ILE A 8 -14.48 -37.73 -16.78
N ALA A 9 -14.54 -36.46 -16.39
CA ALA A 9 -13.34 -35.65 -16.15
C ALA A 9 -13.67 -34.60 -15.08
N GLY A 10 -13.22 -34.86 -13.85
CA GLY A 10 -13.15 -33.84 -12.83
C GLY A 10 -11.92 -32.97 -13.06
N VAL A 11 -12.10 -31.65 -13.03
CA VAL A 11 -11.09 -30.69 -12.55
C VAL A 11 -11.86 -29.56 -11.87
N ALA A 12 -11.74 -29.48 -10.54
CA ALA A 12 -12.08 -28.28 -9.80
C ALA A 12 -11.01 -27.23 -10.11
N VAL A 13 -11.36 -26.20 -10.90
CA VAL A 13 -10.45 -25.07 -11.12
C VAL A 13 -10.75 -24.01 -10.06
N ALA A 14 -10.00 -24.08 -8.98
CA ALA A 14 -9.74 -22.93 -8.12
C ALA A 14 -8.86 -21.94 -8.89
N ALA A 15 -9.42 -20.82 -9.32
CA ALA A 15 -8.65 -19.69 -9.85
C ALA A 15 -9.16 -18.40 -9.20
N LEU A 16 -8.82 -18.24 -7.92
CA LEU A 16 -8.91 -16.95 -7.23
C LEU A 16 -7.47 -16.42 -7.13
N VAL A 17 -7.27 -15.21 -7.64
CA VAL A 17 -6.04 -14.39 -7.55
C VAL A 17 -4.96 -14.69 -8.61
N SER A 18 -5.22 -14.29 -9.86
CA SER A 18 -4.16 -14.08 -10.86
C SER A 18 -4.50 -13.12 -12.00
N GLY A 19 -5.59 -12.34 -11.90
CA GLY A 19 -6.06 -11.48 -12.97
C GLY A 19 -6.41 -10.07 -12.53
N TYR A 20 -5.43 -9.25 -12.17
CA TYR A 20 -5.61 -7.79 -12.10
C TYR A 20 -4.41 -7.02 -12.66
N ASN A 21 -3.77 -7.58 -13.69
CA ASN A 21 -2.68 -6.94 -14.44
C ASN A 21 -2.93 -6.90 -15.96
N TYR A 22 -4.18 -7.09 -16.42
CA TYR A 22 -4.50 -7.13 -17.86
C TYR A 22 -5.62 -6.17 -18.30
N PHE A 23 -5.93 -5.15 -17.51
CA PHE A 23 -7.00 -4.21 -17.86
C PHE A 23 -6.70 -2.77 -17.46
N PHE A 24 -5.63 -2.17 -18.02
CA PHE A 24 -5.50 -0.72 -18.13
C PHE A 24 -4.58 -0.40 -19.30
N SER A 25 -5.17 -0.31 -20.50
CA SER A 25 -4.60 0.44 -21.61
C SER A 25 -4.85 1.94 -21.39
N GLU A 26 -3.89 2.73 -21.87
CA GLU A 26 -3.81 4.19 -21.77
C GLU A 26 -5.07 4.92 -22.24
N GLU A 27 -5.48 5.92 -21.47
CA GLU A 27 -6.10 7.12 -22.01
C GLU A 27 -5.31 8.33 -21.49
N SER A 28 -4.67 9.00 -22.43
CA SER A 28 -3.89 10.22 -22.28
C SER A 28 -4.80 11.43 -22.07
N GLY A 29 -4.70 12.07 -20.91
CA GLY A 29 -5.29 13.38 -20.62
C GLY A 29 -4.25 14.32 -20.01
N SER A 30 -3.98 15.41 -20.70
CA SER A 30 -2.87 16.35 -20.52
C SER A 30 -2.98 17.31 -19.33
N THR A 31 -1.81 17.55 -18.71
CA THR A 31 -1.30 18.80 -18.10
C THR A 31 -2.07 19.50 -16.97
N GLN A 32 -1.40 19.61 -15.81
CA GLN A 32 -0.94 20.92 -15.35
C GLN A 32 0.36 20.78 -14.53
N ALA A 33 1.42 21.39 -15.05
CA ALA A 33 2.68 21.56 -14.36
C ALA A 33 2.51 22.59 -13.23
N ASN A 34 3.01 22.28 -12.04
CA ASN A 34 3.40 23.32 -11.10
C ASN A 34 4.80 23.00 -10.57
N SER A 35 5.77 23.74 -11.09
CA SER A 35 7.17 23.73 -10.71
C SER A 35 7.35 24.49 -9.39
N GLY A 36 7.32 23.77 -8.27
CA GLY A 36 7.90 24.21 -7.01
C GLY A 36 9.28 23.58 -6.86
N LYS A 37 10.34 24.24 -7.35
CA LYS A 37 11.71 23.88 -6.99
C LYS A 37 11.95 24.29 -5.54
N SER A 38 11.96 23.34 -4.63
CA SER A 38 12.59 23.48 -3.32
C SER A 38 13.61 22.36 -3.16
N SER A 39 14.89 22.69 -3.39
CA SER A 39 16.02 21.88 -2.93
C SER A 39 15.91 21.74 -1.40
N PRO A 40 15.92 20.52 -0.83
CA PRO A 40 16.10 20.38 0.59
C PRO A 40 17.59 20.44 0.92
N ASN A 41 17.93 21.48 1.69
CA ASN A 41 19.17 21.59 2.45
C ASN A 41 19.32 20.35 3.35
N LEU A 42 20.51 19.73 3.33
CA LEU A 42 20.84 18.50 4.07
C LEU A 42 21.04 18.82 5.56
N GLU A 43 19.96 18.79 6.34
CA GLU A 43 20.05 18.63 7.79
C GLU A 43 20.05 17.14 8.15
N SER A 44 21.25 16.60 8.33
CA SER A 44 21.49 15.25 8.85
C SER A 44 20.90 15.12 10.26
N GLY A 45 19.74 14.47 10.37
CA GLY A 45 19.09 14.15 11.65
C GLY A 45 17.56 14.21 11.62
N LYS A 46 16.96 14.86 10.62
CA LYS A 46 15.50 14.94 10.50
C LYS A 46 14.98 13.83 9.58
N GLY A 47 14.17 12.91 10.11
CA GLY A 47 13.45 11.91 9.32
C GLY A 47 12.54 12.58 8.26
N PRO A 48 11.92 11.80 7.35
CA PRO A 48 11.21 12.34 6.19
C PRO A 48 10.17 13.40 6.56
N SER A 49 10.11 14.46 5.75
CA SER A 49 9.06 15.48 5.85
C SER A 49 7.72 14.87 5.45
N LEU A 50 6.66 15.25 6.17
CA LEU A 50 5.31 14.75 5.92
C LEU A 50 4.43 15.88 5.42
N GLU A 51 3.48 15.53 4.55
CA GLU A 51 2.42 16.44 4.15
C GLU A 51 1.53 16.82 5.34
N ASN A 52 0.62 17.77 5.13
CA ASN A 52 -0.33 18.18 6.16
C ASN A 52 -1.24 17.00 6.56
N GLN A 53 -0.99 16.44 7.75
CA GLN A 53 -1.71 15.28 8.29
C GLN A 53 -3.23 15.52 8.39
N SER A 54 -3.68 16.76 8.69
CA SER A 54 -5.11 17.08 8.75
C SER A 54 -5.79 16.96 7.39
N ALA A 55 -5.15 17.50 6.34
CA ALA A 55 -5.65 17.38 4.98
C ALA A 55 -5.70 15.92 4.51
N LEU A 56 -4.66 15.13 4.85
CA LEU A 56 -4.62 13.70 4.57
C LEU A 56 -5.77 12.95 5.24
N LEU A 57 -6.04 13.20 6.53
CA LEU A 57 -7.13 12.53 7.25
C LEU A 57 -8.49 12.85 6.61
N SER A 58 -8.73 14.10 6.22
CA SER A 58 -9.94 14.49 5.49
C SER A 58 -10.06 13.75 4.16
N LYS A 59 -8.95 13.63 3.41
CA LYS A 59 -8.92 12.88 2.14
C LYS A 59 -9.22 11.38 2.34
N ILE A 60 -8.67 10.76 3.38
CA ILE A 60 -8.95 9.36 3.73
C ILE A 60 -10.42 9.17 4.10
N ARG A 61 -10.99 10.07 4.90
CA ARG A 61 -12.41 9.99 5.30
C ARG A 61 -13.36 10.10 4.12
N SER A 62 -13.05 10.96 3.15
CA SER A 62 -13.83 11.11 1.91
C SER A 62 -13.65 9.95 0.92
N ALA A 63 -12.63 9.10 1.09
CA ALA A 63 -12.38 7.98 0.18
C ALA A 63 -13.54 6.96 0.17
N LYS A 64 -14.34 6.90 1.23
CA LYS A 64 -15.53 6.01 1.28
C LYS A 64 -16.61 6.37 0.27
N GLU A 65 -16.61 7.60 -0.21
CA GLU A 65 -17.57 8.07 -1.21
C GLU A 65 -17.21 7.59 -2.63
N ASN A 66 -16.01 7.04 -2.83
CA ASN A 66 -15.56 6.46 -4.09
C ASN A 66 -14.79 5.16 -3.83
N THR A 67 -15.43 4.03 -4.11
CA THR A 67 -14.85 2.69 -3.87
C THR A 67 -13.58 2.40 -4.67
N HIS A 68 -13.25 3.23 -5.67
CA HIS A 68 -12.02 3.14 -6.47
C HIS A 68 -10.94 4.12 -6.02
N SER A 69 -11.13 4.82 -4.89
CA SER A 69 -10.17 5.78 -4.35
C SER A 69 -8.80 5.13 -4.09
N ARG A 70 -7.81 5.65 -4.82
CA ARG A 70 -6.40 5.30 -4.68
C ARG A 70 -5.54 6.55 -4.83
N PHE A 71 -4.56 6.74 -3.95
CA PHE A 71 -3.66 7.88 -4.02
C PHE A 71 -2.38 7.62 -3.24
N TRP A 72 -1.27 8.22 -3.66
CA TRP A 72 -0.05 8.24 -2.86
C TRP A 72 -0.21 9.14 -1.64
N MET A 73 0.37 8.72 -0.52
CA MET A 73 0.38 9.48 0.73
C MET A 73 1.65 9.19 1.52
N SER A 74 2.03 10.15 2.37
CA SER A 74 2.99 9.96 3.45
C SER A 74 2.34 10.36 4.78
N ALA A 75 2.54 9.57 5.83
CA ALA A 75 1.94 9.83 7.15
C ALA A 75 2.89 9.44 8.29
N GLU A 76 2.66 10.03 9.46
CA GLU A 76 3.11 9.48 10.74
C GLU A 76 1.95 8.69 11.36
N GLY A 77 2.25 7.50 11.87
CA GLY A 77 1.26 6.63 12.49
C GLY A 77 1.85 5.85 13.65
N THR A 78 0.97 5.43 14.56
CA THR A 78 1.34 4.50 15.63
C THR A 78 0.94 3.09 15.26
N VAL A 79 1.85 2.13 15.39
CA VAL A 79 1.55 0.71 15.18
C VAL A 79 0.66 0.22 16.32
N VAL A 80 -0.53 -0.28 15.98
CA VAL A 80 -1.50 -0.74 16.98
C VAL A 80 -1.66 -2.25 17.00
N LYS A 81 -1.20 -2.96 15.96
CA LYS A 81 -1.24 -4.42 15.91
C LYS A 81 -0.29 -4.98 14.86
N ASN A 82 0.60 -5.90 15.24
CA ASN A 82 1.28 -6.77 14.28
C ASN A 82 0.36 -7.94 13.90
N LEU A 83 0.29 -8.26 12.61
CA LEU A 83 -0.47 -9.39 12.10
C LEU A 83 0.50 -10.48 11.63
N LYS A 84 0.00 -11.70 11.46
CA LYS A 84 0.75 -12.75 10.78
C LYS A 84 1.05 -12.30 9.35
N ASP A 85 2.27 -12.54 8.91
CA ASP A 85 2.68 -12.30 7.53
C ASP A 85 1.77 -13.05 6.55
N ASP A 86 1.58 -12.43 5.39
CA ASP A 86 1.07 -13.14 4.23
C ASP A 86 2.22 -13.81 3.52
N LEU A 87 2.19 -15.14 3.41
CA LEU A 87 3.23 -15.92 2.76
C LEU A 87 2.75 -16.57 1.45
N LYS A 88 1.54 -16.22 0.99
CA LYS A 88 0.97 -16.76 -0.25
C LYS A 88 1.26 -15.80 -1.41
N GLY A 89 1.86 -16.31 -2.48
CA GLY A 89 2.30 -15.46 -3.59
C GLY A 89 3.43 -14.54 -3.15
N SER A 90 3.36 -13.25 -3.49
CA SER A 90 4.30 -12.27 -2.95
C SER A 90 4.13 -12.12 -1.44
N GLN A 91 5.22 -12.22 -0.71
CA GLN A 91 5.23 -12.20 0.74
C GLN A 91 5.02 -10.78 1.26
N HIS A 92 4.16 -10.63 2.26
CA HIS A 92 3.87 -9.34 2.88
C HIS A 92 3.94 -9.39 4.40
N GLN A 93 4.72 -8.47 4.98
CA GLN A 93 4.56 -8.09 6.37
C GLN A 93 3.26 -7.30 6.52
N LYS A 94 2.41 -7.71 7.48
CA LYS A 94 1.12 -7.06 7.75
C LYS A 94 1.05 -6.51 9.17
N PHE A 95 0.58 -5.28 9.30
CA PHE A 95 0.33 -4.65 10.59
C PHE A 95 -0.67 -3.50 10.44
N LEU A 96 -1.27 -3.07 11.54
CA LEU A 96 -2.20 -1.96 11.58
C LEU A 96 -1.50 -0.71 12.12
N ILE A 97 -1.72 0.42 11.46
CA ILE A 97 -1.33 1.74 11.96
C ILE A 97 -2.56 2.59 12.24
N LYS A 98 -2.50 3.35 13.33
CA LYS A 98 -3.51 4.35 13.69
C LYS A 98 -2.98 5.74 13.35
N LEU A 99 -3.75 6.48 12.55
CA LEU A 99 -3.44 7.85 12.14
C LEU A 99 -4.28 8.88 12.91
N ALA A 100 -5.47 8.48 13.37
CA ALA A 100 -6.38 9.28 14.20
C ALA A 100 -7.26 8.34 15.03
N SER A 101 -8.10 8.88 15.92
CA SER A 101 -9.03 8.09 16.72
C SER A 101 -9.92 7.17 15.88
N ASP A 102 -10.32 7.63 14.70
CA ASP A 102 -11.25 6.99 13.75
C ASP A 102 -10.57 6.43 12.49
N VAL A 103 -9.27 6.68 12.29
CA VAL A 103 -8.55 6.26 11.08
C VAL A 103 -7.47 5.24 11.43
N THR A 104 -7.70 3.99 11.02
CA THR A 104 -6.74 2.87 11.10
C THR A 104 -6.57 2.26 9.72
N LEU A 105 -5.34 2.04 9.30
CA LEU A 105 -5.00 1.45 8.00
C LEU A 105 -4.31 0.11 8.19
N LEU A 106 -4.59 -0.84 7.30
CA LEU A 106 -3.76 -2.03 7.13
C LEU A 106 -2.52 -1.65 6.30
N VAL A 107 -1.33 -1.92 6.80
CA VAL A 107 -0.10 -1.87 6.01
C VAL A 107 0.17 -3.26 5.44
N ALA A 108 0.39 -3.33 4.13
CA ALA A 108 0.84 -4.53 3.42
C ALA A 108 2.20 -4.23 2.76
N HIS A 109 3.29 -4.53 3.49
CA HIS A 109 4.65 -4.26 3.05
C HIS A 109 5.24 -5.50 2.38
N ASN A 110 5.50 -5.43 1.08
CA ASN A 110 6.04 -6.55 0.32
C ASN A 110 7.51 -6.81 0.74
N ILE A 111 7.74 -7.94 1.41
CA ILE A 111 9.05 -8.33 1.96
C ILE A 111 9.89 -9.17 0.98
N ASP A 112 9.38 -9.45 -0.22
CA ASP A 112 10.21 -9.93 -1.32
C ASP A 112 10.99 -8.78 -1.97
N LEU A 113 10.45 -7.55 -1.90
CA LEU A 113 11.00 -6.36 -2.57
C LEU A 113 11.77 -5.44 -1.62
N ALA A 114 11.54 -5.55 -0.31
CA ALA A 114 12.16 -4.72 0.72
C ALA A 114 12.44 -5.53 1.98
N PRO A 115 13.46 -5.16 2.79
CA PRO A 115 13.66 -5.80 4.09
C PRO A 115 12.46 -5.56 5.01
N ARG A 116 12.09 -6.58 5.80
CA ARG A 116 11.07 -6.45 6.86
C ARG A 116 11.39 -5.26 7.77
N ALA A 117 10.41 -4.40 8.02
CA ALA A 117 10.55 -3.31 8.98
C ALA A 117 10.44 -3.84 10.42
N PRO A 118 11.32 -3.45 11.35
CA PRO A 118 11.34 -3.94 12.73
C PRO A 118 10.31 -3.21 13.59
N VAL A 119 9.04 -3.26 13.19
CA VAL A 119 7.96 -2.53 13.87
C VAL A 119 7.26 -3.38 14.93
N SER A 120 6.99 -2.77 16.07
CA SER A 120 6.31 -3.33 17.24
C SER A 120 5.10 -2.46 17.63
N VAL A 121 4.15 -3.05 18.35
CA VAL A 121 2.99 -2.30 18.89
C VAL A 121 3.49 -1.17 19.80
N GLY A 122 2.99 0.04 19.54
CA GLY A 122 3.39 1.26 20.24
C GLY A 122 4.38 2.14 19.46
N ASP A 123 5.06 1.57 18.45
CA ASP A 123 6.04 2.32 17.68
C ASP A 123 5.40 3.44 16.87
N LYS A 124 6.04 4.60 16.87
CA LYS A 124 5.74 5.68 15.93
C LYS A 124 6.62 5.53 14.72
N ILE A 125 6.00 5.39 13.56
CA ILE A 125 6.70 5.26 12.28
C ILE A 125 6.23 6.35 11.32
N LYS A 126 7.11 6.69 10.38
CA LYS A 126 6.70 7.42 9.19
C LYS A 126 6.61 6.44 8.03
N ILE A 127 5.63 6.62 7.15
CA ILE A 127 5.39 5.68 6.07
C ILE A 127 4.91 6.42 4.83
N ARG A 128 5.42 6.02 3.67
CA ARG A 128 4.94 6.46 2.35
C ARG A 128 4.48 5.23 1.57
N GLY A 129 3.31 5.33 0.93
CA GLY A 129 2.74 4.26 0.14
C GLY A 129 1.52 4.73 -0.65
N ARG A 130 0.89 3.81 -1.37
CA ARG A 130 -0.38 4.06 -2.04
C ARG A 130 -1.52 3.63 -1.12
N TYR A 131 -2.40 4.56 -0.77
CA TYR A 131 -3.67 4.22 -0.15
C TYR A 131 -4.59 3.58 -1.20
N GLU A 132 -5.31 2.54 -0.80
CA GLU A 132 -6.43 1.97 -1.55
C GLU A 132 -7.62 1.72 -0.62
N TRP A 133 -8.78 2.21 -1.03
CA TRP A 133 -10.00 2.06 -0.25
C TRP A 133 -10.45 0.59 -0.19
N ASN A 134 -11.01 0.21 0.97
CA ASN A 134 -11.83 -0.99 1.12
C ASN A 134 -12.88 -0.76 2.24
N ASN A 135 -13.82 -1.69 2.37
CA ASN A 135 -14.85 -1.67 3.41
C ASN A 135 -14.31 -1.93 4.84
N ARG A 136 -13.00 -1.90 5.05
CA ARG A 136 -12.30 -2.12 6.33
C ARG A 136 -11.37 -0.96 6.73
N GLY A 137 -11.51 0.21 6.10
CA GLY A 137 -10.75 1.43 6.42
C GLY A 137 -9.61 1.76 5.45
N GLY A 138 -9.25 0.82 4.56
CA GLY A 138 -8.23 0.99 3.54
C GLY A 138 -6.92 0.26 3.83
N VAL A 139 -6.16 0.02 2.75
CA VAL A 139 -4.82 -0.58 2.77
C VAL A 139 -3.80 0.43 2.30
N LEU A 140 -2.66 0.47 2.98
CA LEU A 140 -1.46 1.13 2.52
C LEU A 140 -0.48 0.07 2.02
N HIS A 141 -0.28 0.03 0.71
CA HIS A 141 0.66 -0.87 0.02
C HIS A 141 1.66 -0.04 -0.80
N TRP A 142 2.50 -0.69 -1.62
CA TRP A 142 3.62 -0.03 -2.30
C TRP A 142 4.51 0.75 -1.33
N THR A 143 4.70 0.21 -0.13
CA THR A 143 5.56 0.79 0.92
C THR A 143 7.02 0.36 0.74
N HIS A 144 7.42 0.19 -0.51
CA HIS A 144 8.74 -0.24 -0.98
C HIS A 144 9.09 0.55 -2.25
N HIS A 145 10.37 0.59 -2.60
CA HIS A 145 10.82 1.23 -3.82
C HIS A 145 10.23 0.55 -5.06
N ASP A 146 10.07 1.30 -6.15
CA ASP A 146 9.73 0.69 -7.44
C ASP A 146 10.99 0.02 -8.01
N SER A 147 10.97 -1.31 -8.12
CA SER A 147 12.11 -2.09 -8.64
C SER A 147 12.46 -1.75 -10.09
N LYS A 148 11.53 -1.12 -10.84
CA LYS A 148 11.76 -0.64 -12.21
C LYS A 148 12.16 0.85 -12.26
N GLY A 149 12.13 1.56 -11.13
CA GLY A 149 12.52 2.97 -11.02
C GLY A 149 11.68 3.95 -11.86
N LYS A 150 10.47 3.56 -12.27
CA LYS A 150 9.58 4.43 -13.07
C LYS A 150 8.86 5.46 -12.23
N ILE A 151 8.62 5.14 -10.96
CA ILE A 151 8.00 6.01 -9.98
C ILE A 151 8.83 6.02 -8.68
N GLU A 152 8.63 7.02 -7.83
CA GLU A 152 9.38 7.17 -6.57
C GLU A 152 9.26 5.95 -5.63
N GLY A 153 8.13 5.23 -5.69
CA GLY A 153 7.84 4.12 -4.77
C GLY A 153 7.55 4.61 -3.35
N GLY A 154 7.41 3.70 -2.40
CA GLY A 154 7.20 4.02 -1.00
C GLY A 154 8.34 3.56 -0.09
N TRP A 155 8.10 3.67 1.20
CA TRP A 155 9.06 3.31 2.23
C TRP A 155 8.38 3.24 3.60
N ILE A 156 8.96 2.47 4.51
CA ILE A 156 8.73 2.59 5.95
C ILE A 156 9.98 3.20 6.58
N TYR A 157 9.80 4.22 7.43
CA TYR A 157 10.87 4.81 8.23
C TYR A 157 10.62 4.49 9.70
N ALA A 158 11.47 3.62 10.24
CA ALA A 158 11.45 3.14 11.62
C ALA A 158 12.90 3.05 12.13
N ASP A 159 13.14 3.27 13.42
CA ASP A 159 14.48 3.21 14.04
C ASP A 159 15.54 3.99 13.25
N ASN A 160 15.16 5.20 12.80
CA ASN A 160 15.97 6.10 11.99
C ASN A 160 16.47 5.52 10.65
N LYS A 161 15.85 4.45 10.14
CA LYS A 161 16.23 3.77 8.90
C LYS A 161 15.06 3.62 7.94
N PHE A 162 15.36 3.63 6.64
CA PHE A 162 14.40 3.34 5.59
C PHE A 162 14.38 1.84 5.29
N TYR A 163 13.18 1.29 5.19
CA TYR A 163 12.86 -0.05 4.71
C TYR A 163 12.06 0.13 3.44
N LYS A 164 12.72 -0.04 2.29
CA LYS A 164 12.13 0.20 0.99
C LYS A 164 12.70 -0.73 -0.05
#